data_AF-A0A7V8NU69-F1
#
_entry.id   AF-A0A7V8NU69-F1
#
_cell.length_a   1.000
_cell.length_b   1.000
_cell.length_c   1.000
_cell.angle_alpha   90.00
_cell.angle_beta   90.00
_cell.angle_gamma   90.00
#
_symmetry.space_group_name_H-M   'P 1'
#
loop_
_entity.id
_entity.type
_entity.pdbx_description
1 polymer ?
#
loop_
_entity_poly.entity_id
_entity_poly.type
_entity_poly.pdbx_seq_one_letter_code
_entity_poly.pdbx_strand_id
1 'polypeptide(L)'
;EGGKVEVQGPKGKLSVAVPGGITFEQKDGTLVAKRSSEEHRALHGLARALVANAVYGVTSGFKKELDIVGVGYRAELKGKTVSFALGKSHPIDFAIPEGIQVAVDKQTHIVVIGADKGQVGQVAADMRALRPPDPYKQKGVRITGERLKKKAGKAGAKAGGAAA
;
A
#
# COMPACT_ATOMS: atom_id res chain seq x y z
N GLU A 1 17.01 -20.36 16.77
CA GLU A 1 16.54 -18.97 16.85
C GLU A 1 16.73 -18.28 15.50
N GLY A 2 15.76 -17.46 15.06
CA GLY A 2 15.82 -16.77 13.77
C GLY A 2 16.77 -15.58 13.82
N GLY A 3 17.62 -15.43 12.80
CA GLY A 3 18.53 -14.29 12.68
C GLY A 3 17.76 -12.98 12.42
N LYS A 4 18.39 -11.85 12.72
CA LYS A 4 17.88 -10.51 12.39
C LYS A 4 18.84 -9.87 11.42
N VAL A 5 18.34 -9.35 10.29
CA VAL A 5 19.15 -8.60 9.33
C VAL A 5 18.77 -7.13 9.45
N GLU A 6 19.75 -6.31 9.79
CA GLU A 6 19.59 -4.87 9.88
C GLU A 6 20.15 -4.21 8.63
N VAL A 7 19.32 -3.40 7.98
CA VAL A 7 19.66 -2.72 6.73
C VAL A 7 19.58 -1.22 7.00
N GLN A 8 20.69 -0.52 6.76
CA GLN A 8 20.80 0.92 6.98
C GLN A 8 21.04 1.60 5.63
N GLY A 9 20.38 2.74 5.42
CA GLY A 9 20.55 3.53 4.21
C GLY A 9 20.07 4.97 4.40
N PRO A 10 20.06 5.77 3.32
CA PRO A 10 19.76 7.20 3.39
C PRO A 10 18.34 7.50 3.90
N LYS A 11 17.38 6.60 3.66
CA LYS A 11 15.97 6.78 4.09
C LYS A 11 15.65 6.20 5.46
N GLY A 12 16.64 5.69 6.19
CA GLY A 12 16.48 5.19 7.55
C GLY A 12 17.08 3.80 7.77
N LYS A 13 16.61 3.16 8.84
CA LYS A 13 17.04 1.81 9.24
C LYS A 13 15.84 0.89 9.28
N LEU A 14 15.97 -0.28 8.68
CA LEU A 14 14.96 -1.34 8.71
C LEU A 14 15.55 -2.60 9.31
N SER A 15 14.70 -3.34 10.01
CA SER A 15 15.09 -4.60 10.60
C SER A 15 14.17 -5.72 10.14
N VAL A 16 14.75 -6.73 9.54
CA VAL A 16 14.04 -7.86 8.96
C VAL A 16 14.33 -9.11 9.79
N ALA A 17 13.27 -9.71 10.32
CA ALA A 17 13.36 -11.02 10.96
C ALA A 17 13.54 -12.11 9.88
N VAL A 18 14.57 -12.93 10.03
CA VAL A 18 14.90 -14.03 9.13
C VAL A 18 14.45 -15.35 9.77
N PRO A 19 13.65 -16.17 9.08
CA PRO A 19 13.26 -17.48 9.60
C PRO A 19 14.49 -18.40 9.79
N GLY A 20 14.44 -19.27 10.79
CA GLY A 20 15.50 -20.24 11.07
C GLY A 20 15.78 -21.15 9.87
N GLY A 21 17.05 -21.55 9.69
CA GLY A 21 17.50 -22.38 8.57
C GLY A 21 17.96 -21.61 7.33
N ILE A 22 17.86 -20.27 7.34
CA ILE A 22 18.42 -19.39 6.31
C ILE A 22 19.53 -18.52 6.89
N THR A 23 20.70 -18.55 6.26
CA THR A 23 21.83 -17.68 6.59
C THR A 23 22.11 -16.72 5.45
N PHE A 24 22.66 -15.55 5.77
CA PHE A 24 23.06 -14.55 4.78
C PHE A 24 24.57 -14.36 4.84
N GLU A 25 25.23 -14.44 3.68
CA GLU A 25 26.64 -14.14 3.52
C GLU A 25 26.81 -12.94 2.58
N GLN A 26 27.68 -12.02 2.94
CA GLN A 26 28.05 -10.92 2.05
C GLN A 26 29.28 -11.31 1.24
N LYS A 27 29.17 -11.30 -0.09
CA LYS A 27 30.28 -11.54 -1.02
C LYS A 27 30.29 -10.44 -2.07
N ASP A 28 31.42 -9.75 -2.21
CA ASP A 28 31.66 -8.77 -3.29
C ASP A 28 30.54 -7.70 -3.41
N GLY A 29 30.09 -7.18 -2.27
CA GLY A 29 29.00 -6.19 -2.21
C GLY A 29 27.60 -6.76 -2.48
N THR A 30 27.47 -8.07 -2.73
CA THR A 30 26.20 -8.77 -2.92
C THR A 30 25.86 -9.60 -1.68
N LEU A 31 24.61 -9.53 -1.23
CA LEU A 31 24.10 -10.36 -0.14
C LEU A 31 23.51 -11.66 -0.70
N VAL A 32 24.09 -12.80 -0.32
CA VAL A 32 23.69 -14.14 -0.79
C VAL A 32 22.98 -14.88 0.35
N ALA A 33 21.74 -15.28 0.11
CA ALA A 33 21.00 -16.15 1.03
C ALA A 33 21.39 -17.62 0.81
N LYS A 34 21.79 -18.32 1.86
CA LYS A 34 22.04 -19.77 1.89
C LYS A 34 20.97 -20.48 2.70
N ARG A 35 20.58 -21.67 2.25
CA ARG A 35 19.63 -22.55 2.94
C ARG A 35 20.38 -23.73 3.56
N SER A 36 19.94 -24.19 4.73
CA SER A 36 20.49 -25.38 5.40
C SER A 36 19.94 -26.70 4.86
N SER A 37 18.70 -26.72 4.34
CA SER A 37 18.01 -27.91 3.82
C SER A 37 17.06 -27.53 2.67
N GLU A 38 16.69 -28.50 1.82
CA GLU A 38 15.69 -28.35 0.76
C GLU A 38 14.28 -28.05 1.30
N GLU A 39 13.99 -28.48 2.53
CA GLU A 39 12.71 -28.20 3.21
C GLU A 39 12.49 -26.69 3.42
N HIS A 40 13.57 -25.92 3.49
CA HIS A 40 13.52 -24.46 3.65
C HIS A 40 13.46 -23.71 2.33
N ARG A 41 13.23 -24.37 1.19
CA ARG A 41 13.17 -23.72 -0.14
C ARG A 41 12.17 -22.57 -0.21
N ALA A 42 10.99 -22.72 0.39
CA ALA A 42 9.98 -21.65 0.45
C ALA A 42 10.44 -20.46 1.32
N LEU A 43 11.05 -20.75 2.47
CA LEU A 43 11.59 -19.75 3.39
C LEU A 43 12.77 -18.99 2.79
N HIS A 44 13.59 -19.65 1.98
CA HIS A 44 14.72 -19.05 1.28
C HIS A 44 14.26 -17.92 0.35
N GLY A 45 13.23 -18.17 -0.47
CA GLY A 45 12.64 -17.15 -1.34
C GLY A 45 12.04 -15.99 -0.56
N LEU A 46 11.32 -16.28 0.52
CA LEU A 46 10.72 -15.26 1.40
C LEU A 46 11.79 -14.37 2.05
N ALA A 47 12.78 -14.97 2.71
CA ALA A 47 13.84 -14.25 3.40
C ALA A 47 14.63 -13.36 2.43
N ARG A 48 14.99 -13.90 1.26
CA ARG A 48 15.66 -13.15 0.19
C ARG A 48 14.80 -11.96 -0.27
N ALA A 49 13.51 -12.15 -0.46
CA ALA A 49 12.60 -11.09 -0.88
C ALA A 49 12.45 -10.00 0.19
N LEU A 50 12.30 -10.37 1.46
CA LEU A 50 12.17 -9.43 2.57
C LEU A 50 13.41 -8.54 2.71
N VAL A 51 14.61 -9.14 2.70
CA VAL A 51 15.87 -8.38 2.79
C VAL A 51 16.09 -7.51 1.55
N ALA A 52 15.83 -8.04 0.35
CA ALA A 52 15.93 -7.25 -0.88
C ALA A 52 14.96 -6.05 -0.89
N ASN A 53 13.73 -6.23 -0.40
CA ASN A 53 12.78 -5.14 -0.24
C ASN A 53 13.28 -4.11 0.78
N ALA A 54 13.88 -4.54 1.89
CA ALA A 54 14.43 -3.62 2.88
C ALA A 54 15.59 -2.79 2.31
N VAL A 55 16.50 -3.39 1.55
CA VAL A 55 17.59 -2.69 0.85
C VAL A 55 17.01 -1.64 -0.11
N TYR A 56 16.09 -2.04 -0.98
CA TYR A 56 15.44 -1.10 -1.91
C TYR A 56 14.67 0.01 -1.16
N GLY A 57 14.04 -0.33 -0.05
CA GLY A 57 13.28 0.57 0.81
C GLY A 57 14.13 1.68 1.41
N VAL A 58 15.30 1.34 1.95
CA VAL A 58 16.20 2.35 2.55
C VAL A 58 16.94 3.19 1.51
N THR A 59 17.07 2.73 0.25
CA THR A 59 17.71 3.48 -0.84
C THR A 59 16.70 4.32 -1.62
N SER A 60 15.74 3.66 -2.26
CA SER A 60 14.79 4.26 -3.21
C SER A 60 13.45 4.57 -2.55
N GLY A 61 13.05 3.83 -1.52
CA GLY A 61 11.75 3.93 -0.88
C GLY A 61 10.63 3.35 -1.74
N PHE A 62 9.47 3.15 -1.12
CA PHE A 62 8.26 2.69 -1.76
C PHE A 62 7.23 3.80 -1.81
N LYS A 63 6.46 3.82 -2.89
CA LYS A 63 5.28 4.66 -3.03
C LYS A 63 4.08 3.85 -3.48
N LYS A 64 2.90 4.19 -2.97
CA LYS A 64 1.60 3.67 -3.40
C LYS A 64 0.66 4.85 -3.65
N GLU A 65 0.16 4.90 -4.87
CA GLU A 65 -0.74 5.95 -5.33
C GLU A 65 -2.19 5.44 -5.25
N LEU A 66 -3.05 6.27 -4.69
CA LEU A 66 -4.47 6.01 -4.47
C LEU A 66 -5.28 7.12 -5.13
N ASP A 67 -6.28 6.71 -5.90
CA ASP A 67 -7.25 7.62 -6.52
C ASP A 67 -8.59 7.54 -5.80
N ILE A 68 -9.16 8.71 -5.53
CA ILE A 68 -10.50 8.86 -4.98
C ILE A 68 -11.44 9.19 -6.13
N VAL A 69 -12.43 8.34 -6.34
CA VAL A 69 -13.44 8.49 -7.37
C VAL A 69 -14.80 8.70 -6.70
N GLY A 70 -15.40 9.87 -6.89
CA GLY A 70 -16.73 10.17 -6.37
C GLY A 70 -17.04 11.66 -6.39
N VAL A 71 -18.33 11.99 -6.48
CA VAL A 71 -18.78 13.39 -6.43
C VAL A 71 -18.74 13.84 -4.97
N GLY A 72 -18.02 14.92 -4.69
CA GLY A 72 -17.83 15.43 -3.33
C GLY A 72 -16.87 14.59 -2.48
N TYR A 73 -16.16 13.61 -3.06
CA TYR A 73 -15.19 12.83 -2.32
C TYR A 73 -13.83 13.54 -2.34
N ARG A 74 -13.25 13.73 -1.17
CA ARG A 74 -11.94 14.39 -1.02
C ARG A 74 -11.18 13.85 0.18
N ALA A 75 -9.86 13.94 0.11
CA ALA A 75 -8.97 13.78 1.23
C ALA A 75 -8.19 15.07 1.48
N GLU A 76 -7.97 15.37 2.76
CA GLU A 76 -7.22 16.53 3.21
C GLU A 76 -6.22 16.09 4.28
N LEU A 77 -4.96 16.52 4.13
CA LEU A 77 -3.92 16.24 5.11
C LEU A 77 -4.03 17.26 6.26
N LYS A 78 -4.22 16.78 7.48
CA LYS A 78 -4.25 17.55 8.73
C LYS A 78 -3.07 17.13 9.61
N GLY A 79 -1.89 17.66 9.30
CA GLY A 79 -0.66 17.33 10.03
C GLY A 79 -0.31 15.85 9.89
N LYS A 80 -0.48 15.07 10.98
CA LYS A 80 -0.22 13.61 11.03
C LYS A 80 -1.47 12.74 10.75
N THR A 81 -2.58 13.36 10.37
CA THR A 81 -3.85 12.66 10.13
C THR A 81 -4.38 13.02 8.75
N VAL A 82 -4.96 12.06 8.04
CA VAL A 82 -5.65 12.29 6.77
C VAL A 82 -7.15 12.28 7.03
N SER A 83 -7.80 13.42 6.79
CA SER A 83 -9.24 13.57 6.90
C SER A 83 -9.91 13.22 5.57
N PHE A 84 -10.74 12.19 5.57
CA PHE A 84 -11.46 11.69 4.41
C PHE A 84 -12.93 12.07 4.43
N ALA A 85 -13.37 12.81 3.42
CA ALA A 85 -14.78 13.01 3.12
C ALA A 85 -15.19 12.06 1.98
N LEU A 86 -15.75 10.89 2.32
CA LEU A 86 -16.09 9.83 1.36
C LEU A 86 -17.62 9.61 1.24
N GLY A 87 -18.40 10.68 1.44
CA GLY A 87 -19.86 10.63 1.40
C GLY A 87 -20.50 9.89 2.56
N LYS A 88 -19.83 9.82 3.72
CA LYS A 88 -20.44 9.48 5.02
C LYS A 88 -20.87 10.78 5.72
N SER A 89 -21.72 10.68 6.73
CA SER A 89 -22.27 11.84 7.45
C SER A 89 -21.20 12.68 8.17
N HIS A 90 -20.10 12.05 8.60
CA HIS A 90 -18.96 12.71 9.21
C HIS A 90 -17.67 12.36 8.44
N PRO A 91 -16.67 13.25 8.43
CA PRO A 91 -15.32 12.93 7.93
C PRO A 91 -14.70 11.78 8.74
N ILE A 92 -13.88 10.97 8.08
CA ILE A 92 -13.11 9.92 8.74
C ILE A 92 -11.66 10.38 8.85
N ASP A 93 -11.18 10.51 10.07
CA ASP A 93 -9.79 10.86 10.36
C ASP A 93 -8.95 9.59 10.45
N PHE A 94 -7.95 9.45 9.57
CA PHE A 94 -7.01 8.34 9.52
C PHE A 94 -5.63 8.78 10.03
N ALA A 95 -5.20 8.25 11.17
CA ALA A 95 -3.89 8.55 11.74
C ALA A 95 -2.77 7.86 10.91
N ILE A 96 -1.76 8.62 10.50
CA ILE A 96 -0.63 8.08 9.75
C ILE A 96 0.31 7.38 10.74
N PRO A 97 0.62 6.08 10.55
CA PRO A 97 1.56 5.37 11.42
C PRO A 97 2.99 5.89 11.24
N GLU A 98 3.83 5.67 12.24
CA GLU A 98 5.23 6.11 12.21
C GLU A 98 6.01 5.44 11.06
N GLY A 99 6.92 6.20 10.44
CA GLY A 99 7.72 5.73 9.31
C GLY A 99 7.03 5.80 7.95
N ILE A 100 5.76 6.23 7.91
CA ILE A 100 5.00 6.48 6.67
C ILE A 100 4.75 7.98 6.52
N GLN A 101 4.94 8.48 5.30
CA GLN A 101 4.58 9.82 4.90
C GLN A 101 3.42 9.73 3.90
N VAL A 102 2.39 10.57 4.09
CA VAL A 102 1.30 10.68 3.13
C VAL A 102 1.33 12.08 2.52
N ALA A 103 1.35 12.14 1.19
CA ALA A 103 1.18 13.36 0.43
C ALA A 103 -0.19 13.35 -0.27
N VAL A 104 -0.84 14.50 -0.32
CA VAL A 104 -2.12 14.68 -1.02
C VAL A 104 -1.86 15.66 -2.17
N ASP A 105 -1.52 15.14 -3.35
CA ASP A 105 -1.20 15.98 -4.53
C ASP A 105 -2.45 16.70 -5.04
N LYS A 106 -3.58 16.00 -5.00
CA LYS A 106 -4.90 16.54 -5.31
C LYS A 106 -5.85 16.05 -4.23
N GLN A 107 -6.93 16.77 -3.98
CA GLN A 107 -7.99 16.30 -3.09
C GLN A 107 -8.53 14.91 -3.48
N THR A 108 -8.31 14.46 -4.72
CA THR A 108 -8.69 13.15 -5.24
C THR A 108 -7.51 12.19 -5.47
N HIS A 109 -6.27 12.58 -5.18
CA HIS A 109 -5.08 11.75 -5.40
C HIS A 109 -4.15 11.79 -4.18
N ILE A 110 -3.90 10.62 -3.60
CA ILE A 110 -3.08 10.44 -2.40
C ILE A 110 -1.89 9.56 -2.73
N VAL A 111 -0.72 9.95 -2.25
CA VAL A 111 0.52 9.18 -2.37
C VAL A 111 1.00 8.79 -0.99
N VAL A 112 1.06 7.49 -0.72
CA VAL A 112 1.62 6.90 0.50
C VAL A 112 3.07 6.53 0.22
N ILE A 113 4.00 7.08 1.00
CA ILE A 113 5.45 6.94 0.84
C ILE A 113 6.03 6.36 2.12
N GLY A 114 6.98 5.43 2.00
CA GLY A 114 7.67 4.87 3.17
C GLY A 114 8.86 4.00 2.80
N ALA A 115 9.66 3.65 3.80
CA ALA A 115 10.80 2.75 3.62
C ALA A 115 10.37 1.27 3.62
N ASP A 116 9.35 0.91 4.42
CA ASP A 116 8.85 -0.47 4.51
C ASP A 116 7.72 -0.72 3.50
N LYS A 117 7.95 -1.68 2.59
CA LYS A 117 6.97 -2.08 1.57
C LYS A 117 5.67 -2.64 2.14
N GLY A 118 5.77 -3.44 3.22
CA GLY A 118 4.65 -4.06 3.89
C GLY A 118 3.78 -3.02 4.58
N GLN A 119 4.39 -2.10 5.34
CA GLN A 119 3.66 -1.01 5.99
C GLN A 119 3.01 -0.07 4.98
N VAL A 120 3.72 0.35 3.92
CA VAL A 120 3.15 1.18 2.84
C VAL A 120 1.94 0.49 2.20
N GLY A 121 2.05 -0.82 1.94
CA GLY A 121 0.96 -1.62 1.40
C GLY A 121 -0.23 -1.73 2.35
N GLN A 122 0.02 -1.95 3.64
CA GLN A 122 -1.02 -2.06 4.66
C GLN A 122 -1.78 -0.75 4.82
N VAL A 123 -1.07 0.37 4.98
CA VAL A 123 -1.70 1.70 5.08
C VAL A 123 -2.55 2.01 3.86
N ALA A 124 -2.04 1.73 2.65
CA ALA A 124 -2.82 1.92 1.43
C ALA A 124 -4.06 1.02 1.37
N ALA A 125 -3.97 -0.21 1.87
CA ALA A 125 -5.10 -1.14 1.97
C ALA A 125 -6.15 -0.66 3.00
N ASP A 126 -5.71 -0.15 4.14
CA ASP A 126 -6.59 0.37 5.19
C ASP A 126 -7.34 1.62 4.71
N MET A 127 -6.65 2.54 4.03
CA MET A 127 -7.27 3.72 3.40
C MET A 127 -8.29 3.31 2.33
N ARG A 128 -7.99 2.28 1.54
CA ARG A 128 -8.94 1.71 0.56
C ARG A 128 -10.16 1.09 1.25
N ALA A 129 -9.97 0.40 2.37
CA ALA A 129 -11.04 -0.26 3.11
C ALA A 129 -12.08 0.73 3.68
N LEU A 130 -11.71 1.99 3.90
CA LEU A 130 -12.64 3.05 4.35
C LEU A 130 -13.85 3.22 3.41
N ARG A 131 -13.59 3.12 2.09
CA ARG A 131 -14.61 3.14 1.05
C ARG A 131 -14.13 2.36 -0.17
N PRO A 132 -14.34 1.03 -0.22
CA PRO A 132 -13.92 0.24 -1.36
C PRO A 132 -14.69 0.65 -2.63
N PRO A 133 -14.10 0.49 -3.83
CA PRO A 133 -14.75 0.85 -5.07
C PRO A 133 -16.02 0.01 -5.30
N ASP A 134 -17.14 0.69 -5.53
CA ASP A 134 -18.42 0.04 -5.80
C ASP A 134 -18.41 -0.76 -7.14
N PRO A 135 -19.01 -1.97 -7.20
CA PRO A 135 -18.99 -2.80 -8.41
C PRO A 135 -19.79 -2.23 -9.60
N TYR A 136 -20.66 -1.25 -9.40
CA TYR A 136 -21.47 -0.64 -10.47
C TYR A 136 -20.92 0.72 -10.89
N LYS A 137 -20.71 1.63 -9.92
CA LYS A 137 -20.29 3.02 -10.19
C LYS A 137 -18.80 3.25 -9.97
N GLN A 138 -18.07 2.27 -9.43
CA GLN A 138 -16.63 2.36 -9.13
C GLN A 138 -16.26 3.57 -8.28
N LYS A 139 -17.23 4.08 -7.50
CA LYS A 139 -17.02 5.17 -6.55
C LYS A 139 -16.36 4.62 -5.30
N GLY A 140 -15.32 5.28 -4.83
CA GLY A 140 -14.53 4.89 -3.67
C GLY A 140 -13.06 5.22 -3.85
N VAL A 141 -12.25 4.70 -2.95
CA VAL A 141 -10.79 4.79 -2.99
C VAL A 141 -10.26 3.55 -3.71
N ARG A 142 -9.45 3.73 -4.75
CA ARG A 142 -8.83 2.64 -5.51
C ARG A 142 -7.33 2.86 -5.61
N ILE A 143 -6.59 1.80 -5.89
CA ILE A 143 -5.16 1.94 -6.23
C ILE A 143 -5.07 2.49 -7.66
N THR A 144 -4.15 3.42 -7.90
CA THR A 144 -3.94 3.98 -9.23
C THR A 144 -3.58 2.88 -10.22
N GLY A 145 -4.28 2.85 -11.36
CA GLY A 145 -4.13 1.81 -12.38
C GLY A 145 -4.85 0.48 -12.08
N GLU A 146 -5.59 0.36 -10.98
CA GLU A 146 -6.36 -0.85 -10.66
C GLU A 146 -7.50 -1.09 -11.66
N ARG A 147 -7.54 -2.29 -12.27
CA ARG A 147 -8.61 -2.68 -13.20
C ARG A 147 -9.84 -3.17 -12.44
N LEU A 148 -10.84 -2.30 -12.30
CA LEU A 148 -12.10 -2.62 -11.65
C LEU A 148 -13.10 -3.28 -12.62
N LYS A 149 -13.64 -4.45 -12.25
CA LYS A 149 -14.71 -5.11 -13.01
C LYS A 149 -16.04 -4.41 -12.75
N LYS A 150 -16.62 -3.79 -13.78
CA LYS A 150 -17.94 -3.15 -13.70
C LYS A 150 -19.03 -4.19 -13.96
N LYS A 151 -19.99 -4.31 -13.05
CA LYS A 151 -21.25 -5.01 -13.33
C LYS A 151 -22.22 -4.04 -14.01
N ALA A 152 -22.96 -4.52 -15.01
CA ALA A 152 -24.04 -3.74 -15.61
C ALA A 152 -25.12 -3.53 -14.54
N GLY A 153 -25.40 -2.26 -14.20
CA GLY A 153 -26.60 -1.91 -13.44
C GLY A 153 -27.84 -2.08 -14.33
N LYS A 154 -29.04 -1.97 -13.74
CA LYS A 154 -30.31 -2.00 -14.49
C LYS A 154 -30.29 -0.99 -15.64
N ALA A 155 -30.00 -1.45 -16.85
CA ALA A 155 -30.16 -0.68 -18.09
C ALA A 155 -31.62 -0.76 -18.60
N GLY A 156 -32.60 -0.86 -17.69
CA GLY A 156 -34.01 -1.15 -18.02
C GLY A 156 -35.04 -0.17 -17.45
N ALA A 157 -34.66 0.93 -16.80
CA ALA A 157 -35.64 1.88 -16.25
C ALA A 157 -35.11 3.33 -16.20
N LYS A 158 -35.00 3.94 -17.37
CA LYS A 158 -35.34 5.36 -17.56
C LYS A 158 -36.26 5.35 -18.79
N ALA A 159 -37.58 5.29 -18.64
CA ALA A 159 -38.43 6.45 -18.31
C ALA A 159 -38.02 7.69 -19.13
N GLY A 160 -38.15 7.59 -20.46
CA GLY A 160 -38.31 8.74 -21.34
C GLY A 160 -39.76 9.19 -21.26
N GLY A 161 -40.12 9.87 -20.17
CA GLY A 161 -41.36 10.61 -20.05
C GLY A 161 -41.12 12.06 -20.49
N ALA A 162 -41.77 12.41 -21.59
CA ALA A 162 -42.23 13.74 -22.00
C ALA A 162 -41.22 14.88 -22.16
N ALA A 163 -41.09 15.34 -23.41
CA ALA A 163 -41.32 16.76 -23.72
C ALA A 163 -42.28 16.80 -24.92
N ALA A 164 -43.35 17.57 -24.73
CA ALA A 164 -44.39 17.91 -25.72
C ALA A 164 -43.88 18.95 -26.72
#